data_AF-A0A7C1CFW4-F1
#
_entry.id   AF-A0A7C1CFW4-F1
#
_cell.length_a   1.000
_cell.length_b   1.000
_cell.length_c   1.000
_cell.angle_alpha   90.00
_cell.angle_beta   90.00
_cell.angle_gamma   90.00
#
_symmetry.space_group_name_H-M   'P 1'
#
loop_
_entity.id
_entity.type
_entity.pdbx_description
1 polymer ?
#
loop_
_entity_poly.entity_id
_entity_poly.type
_entity_poly.pdbx_seq_one_letter_code
_entity_poly.pdbx_strand_id
1 'polypeptide(L)'
;MMNTTDDQARPVEILAGMVGETIRAAGTRTLLSEVARDLITTWARKGGIRKKVSSPALWLLSKVLSPERNGNGNGISADAGRLLTAWAKKVNTQHAGDPTCHAQTRVDSIHAFLKNTDFGEIREMVEGSGPCVLKTVEAFNEHLWKYPAKVGSILATVLSLVNTGIRSGRELLKPIEEKVGPDLLADLILSLLKGFDAREAANLVNSISEFIRRLHTGNYLLAHAGKPLFQVYLTQQLRDALPHIDPALLKKARIALAEDREAVIHALADALSENSGILLEFVSAYGSSRTPAIRGLARKIRLFEEAHGPDFFDAVARGLSDLDTYEIAEVVNGFFRLLNSLHDARPEVLSSVMNSIVDSVDPDQVSQAARWFVPELIDAARPLLEAALPSVIQGITEVLNPHDGIMDEDHIKALQGLREMLVTGGEG
;
A
#
# COMPACT_ATOMS: atom_id res chain seq x y z
N MET A 1 10.40 11.04 -50.16
CA MET A 1 9.15 11.66 -49.68
C MET A 1 8.10 10.56 -49.54
N MET A 2 7.91 10.06 -48.30
CA MET A 2 6.83 9.11 -47.99
C MET A 2 5.51 9.90 -47.91
N ASN A 3 4.46 9.36 -48.53
CA ASN A 3 3.17 10.02 -48.70
C ASN A 3 2.42 10.06 -47.35
N THR A 4 2.50 11.19 -46.64
CA THR A 4 1.88 11.39 -45.30
C THR A 4 0.35 11.39 -45.31
N THR A 5 -0.26 11.43 -46.49
CA THR A 5 -1.72 11.39 -46.67
C THR A 5 -2.34 10.01 -46.45
N ASP A 6 -1.56 8.93 -46.63
CA ASP A 6 -2.09 7.55 -46.58
C ASP A 6 -2.34 7.05 -45.14
N ASP A 7 -1.52 7.50 -44.17
CA ASP A 7 -1.70 7.15 -42.75
C ASP A 7 -2.80 7.97 -42.04
N GLN A 8 -3.23 9.10 -42.60
CA GLN A 8 -4.35 9.88 -42.05
C GLN A 8 -5.72 9.31 -42.41
N ALA A 9 -5.84 8.64 -43.56
CA ALA A 9 -7.10 8.08 -44.06
C ALA A 9 -7.54 6.83 -43.27
N ARG A 10 -6.58 5.97 -42.88
CA ARG A 10 -6.85 4.69 -42.21
C ARG A 10 -7.66 4.77 -40.91
N PRO A 11 -7.33 5.64 -39.93
CA PRO A 11 -8.12 5.74 -38.70
C PRO A 11 -9.53 6.26 -38.95
N VAL A 12 -9.71 7.16 -39.93
CA VAL A 12 -11.02 7.71 -40.31
C VAL A 12 -11.86 6.67 -41.02
N GLU A 13 -11.26 5.85 -41.90
CA GLU A 13 -11.94 4.73 -42.57
C GLU A 13 -12.35 3.63 -41.59
N ILE A 14 -11.48 3.28 -40.64
CA ILE A 14 -11.81 2.29 -39.59
C ILE A 14 -12.90 2.86 -38.66
N LEU A 15 -12.82 4.14 -38.28
CA LEU A 15 -13.82 4.80 -37.43
C LEU A 15 -15.15 4.99 -38.17
N ALA A 16 -15.14 5.29 -39.47
CA ALA A 16 -16.34 5.31 -40.32
C ALA A 16 -16.93 3.91 -40.52
N GLY A 17 -16.08 2.87 -40.61
CA GLY A 17 -16.50 1.47 -40.60
C GLY A 17 -17.16 1.10 -39.28
N MET A 18 -16.56 1.49 -38.15
CA MET A 18 -17.07 1.21 -36.81
C MET A 18 -18.32 2.00 -36.48
N VAL A 19 -18.40 3.28 -36.85
CA VAL A 19 -19.60 4.10 -36.74
C VAL A 19 -20.67 3.55 -37.69
N GLY A 20 -20.30 3.11 -38.89
CA GLY A 20 -21.20 2.41 -39.80
C GLY A 20 -21.75 1.11 -39.22
N GLU A 21 -20.91 0.29 -38.58
CA GLU A 21 -21.31 -0.97 -37.94
C GLU A 21 -22.05 -0.75 -36.63
N THR A 22 -21.70 0.28 -35.86
CA THR A 22 -22.40 0.68 -34.63
C THR A 22 -23.76 1.27 -34.98
N ILE A 23 -23.86 2.12 -36.00
CA ILE A 23 -25.15 2.57 -36.58
C ILE A 23 -25.92 1.39 -37.17
N ARG A 24 -25.26 0.30 -37.58
CA ARG A 24 -25.91 -0.93 -38.03
C ARG A 24 -26.25 -1.91 -36.91
N ALA A 25 -25.67 -1.75 -35.72
CA ALA A 25 -25.94 -2.59 -34.57
C ALA A 25 -27.40 -2.41 -34.12
N ALA A 26 -28.03 -3.52 -33.74
CA ALA A 26 -29.48 -3.56 -33.51
C ALA A 26 -29.94 -2.53 -32.48
N GLY A 27 -29.22 -2.36 -31.36
CA GLY A 27 -29.60 -1.43 -30.29
C GLY A 27 -29.54 0.05 -30.71
N THR A 28 -28.51 0.45 -31.45
CA THR A 28 -28.34 1.82 -31.96
C THR A 28 -29.28 2.12 -33.12
N ARG A 29 -29.61 1.13 -33.97
CA ARG A 29 -30.70 1.27 -34.94
C ARG A 29 -32.04 1.47 -34.25
N THR A 30 -32.32 0.76 -33.17
CA THR A 30 -33.53 0.95 -32.36
C THR A 30 -33.58 2.37 -31.81
N LEU A 31 -32.50 2.83 -31.17
CA LEU A 31 -32.40 4.18 -30.61
C LEU A 31 -32.55 5.29 -31.68
N LEU A 32 -31.85 5.16 -32.80
CA LEU A 32 -31.98 6.09 -33.94
C LEU A 32 -33.37 6.03 -34.57
N SER A 33 -33.99 4.85 -34.64
CA SER A 33 -35.34 4.69 -35.16
C SER A 33 -36.39 5.34 -34.25
N GLU A 34 -36.21 5.26 -32.93
CA GLU A 34 -37.09 5.90 -31.95
C GLU A 34 -36.93 7.42 -31.97
N VAL A 35 -35.70 7.92 -31.95
CA VAL A 35 -35.41 9.36 -32.05
C VAL A 35 -35.95 9.95 -33.35
N ALA A 36 -35.70 9.29 -34.49
CA ALA A 36 -36.20 9.77 -35.77
C ALA A 36 -37.73 9.66 -35.89
N ARG A 37 -38.35 8.62 -35.31
CA ARG A 37 -39.80 8.48 -35.24
C ARG A 37 -40.41 9.59 -34.36
N ASP A 38 -39.80 9.91 -33.23
CA ASP A 38 -40.27 10.96 -32.33
C ASP A 38 -40.13 12.36 -32.96
N LEU A 39 -39.03 12.63 -33.66
CA LEU A 39 -38.84 13.87 -34.42
C LEU A 39 -39.86 14.02 -35.56
N ILE A 40 -40.11 12.96 -36.34
CA ILE A 40 -41.08 12.99 -37.45
C ILE A 40 -42.50 13.14 -36.93
N THR A 41 -42.86 12.45 -35.84
CA THR A 41 -44.21 12.54 -35.25
C THR A 41 -44.44 13.90 -34.59
N THR A 42 -43.44 14.46 -33.89
CA THR A 42 -43.47 15.82 -33.33
C THR A 42 -43.58 16.87 -34.44
N TRP A 43 -42.86 16.70 -35.55
CA TRP A 43 -42.96 17.57 -36.72
C TRP A 43 -44.34 17.49 -37.39
N ALA A 44 -44.92 16.29 -37.49
CA ALA A 44 -46.24 16.04 -38.06
C ALA A 44 -47.39 16.65 -37.23
N ARG A 45 -47.19 16.77 -35.91
CA ARG A 45 -48.18 17.30 -34.96
C ARG A 45 -48.50 18.79 -35.19
N LYS A 46 -47.63 19.52 -35.89
CA LYS A 46 -47.85 20.92 -36.30
C LYS A 46 -48.86 21.10 -37.46
N GLY A 47 -49.44 20.02 -37.99
CA GLY A 47 -50.56 20.06 -38.94
C GLY A 47 -50.20 20.42 -40.39
N GLY A 48 -51.22 20.42 -41.26
CA GLY A 48 -51.09 20.79 -42.68
C GLY A 48 -50.35 19.76 -43.55
N ILE A 49 -49.53 20.24 -44.48
CA ILE A 49 -48.74 19.42 -45.43
C ILE A 49 -47.79 18.45 -44.68
N ARG A 50 -47.31 18.81 -43.49
CA ARG A 50 -46.38 18.00 -42.69
C ARG A 50 -46.97 16.64 -42.29
N LYS A 51 -48.28 16.60 -42.00
CA LYS A 51 -49.00 15.35 -41.68
C LYS A 51 -49.15 14.42 -42.88
N LYS A 52 -49.21 14.97 -44.10
CA LYS A 52 -49.24 14.17 -45.35
C LYS A 52 -47.85 13.63 -45.72
N VAL A 53 -46.78 14.34 -45.35
CA VAL A 53 -45.39 13.95 -45.64
C VAL A 53 -44.80 13.00 -44.58
N SER A 54 -45.32 13.02 -43.35
CA SER A 54 -44.81 12.17 -42.27
C SER A 54 -45.04 10.68 -42.49
N SER A 55 -46.15 10.28 -43.11
CA SER A 55 -46.44 8.85 -43.36
C SER A 55 -45.46 8.21 -44.36
N PRO A 56 -45.17 8.81 -45.54
CA PRO A 56 -44.09 8.35 -46.42
C PRO A 56 -42.72 8.33 -45.75
N ALA A 57 -42.41 9.34 -44.92
CA ALA A 57 -41.14 9.43 -44.23
C ALA A 57 -40.96 8.31 -43.18
N LEU A 58 -41.98 8.02 -42.36
CA LEU A 58 -41.97 6.91 -41.41
C LEU A 58 -41.85 5.54 -42.10
N TRP A 59 -42.49 5.37 -43.25
CA TRP A 59 -42.38 4.16 -44.05
C TRP A 59 -40.95 3.97 -44.59
N LEU A 60 -40.36 5.01 -45.18
CA LEU A 60 -38.96 5.00 -45.64
C LEU A 60 -37.99 4.71 -44.50
N LEU A 61 -38.22 5.31 -43.34
CA LEU A 61 -37.38 5.11 -42.16
C LEU A 61 -37.42 3.66 -41.68
N SER A 62 -38.60 3.04 -41.69
CA SER A 62 -38.75 1.62 -41.32
C SER A 62 -38.04 0.69 -42.32
N LYS A 63 -38.02 1.04 -43.61
CA LYS A 63 -37.39 0.23 -44.66
C LYS A 63 -35.87 0.33 -44.67
N VAL A 64 -35.31 1.50 -44.36
CA VAL A 64 -33.85 1.74 -44.33
C VAL A 64 -33.22 1.23 -43.03
N LEU A 65 -33.97 1.21 -41.92
CA LEU A 65 -33.47 0.78 -40.61
C LEU A 65 -33.87 -0.65 -40.23
N SER A 66 -34.55 -1.39 -41.11
CA SER A 66 -34.83 -2.81 -40.91
C SER A 66 -33.53 -3.61 -40.85
N PRO A 67 -33.33 -4.49 -39.85
CA PRO A 67 -32.07 -5.21 -39.69
C PRO A 67 -31.88 -6.25 -40.80
N GLU A 68 -30.91 -6.02 -41.69
CA GLU A 68 -30.39 -7.09 -42.55
C GLU A 68 -29.67 -8.13 -41.69
N ARG A 69 -30.08 -9.40 -41.84
CA ARG A 69 -29.69 -10.53 -40.99
C ARG A 69 -28.35 -11.18 -41.38
N ASN A 70 -27.63 -10.65 -42.38
CA ASN A 70 -26.41 -11.26 -42.92
C ASN A 70 -25.25 -10.26 -42.95
N GLY A 71 -24.48 -10.20 -41.87
CA GLY A 71 -23.18 -9.53 -41.83
C GLY A 71 -22.09 -10.51 -41.39
N ASN A 72 -21.08 -10.72 -42.25
CA ASN A 72 -19.91 -11.56 -41.99
C ASN A 72 -19.13 -11.07 -40.75
N GLY A 73 -19.42 -11.64 -39.59
CA GLY A 73 -18.50 -12.42 -38.77
C GLY A 73 -17.22 -11.81 -38.16
N ASN A 74 -16.81 -10.58 -38.47
CA ASN A 74 -15.81 -9.90 -37.66
C ASN A 74 -16.56 -9.02 -36.66
N GLY A 75 -16.67 -9.49 -35.41
CA GLY A 75 -17.40 -8.76 -34.38
C GLY A 75 -16.81 -7.38 -34.10
N ILE A 76 -17.65 -6.45 -33.66
CA ILE A 76 -17.32 -5.06 -33.29
C ILE A 76 -16.05 -4.96 -32.41
N SER A 77 -15.76 -5.98 -31.60
CA SER A 77 -14.56 -6.05 -30.76
C SER A 77 -13.25 -6.17 -31.54
N ALA A 78 -13.23 -6.89 -32.66
CA ALA A 78 -12.06 -7.02 -33.53
C ALA A 78 -11.75 -5.68 -34.20
N ASP A 79 -12.79 -4.97 -34.65
CA ASP A 79 -12.65 -3.65 -35.25
C ASP A 79 -12.24 -2.60 -34.21
N ALA A 80 -12.81 -2.62 -33.00
CA ALA A 80 -12.40 -1.77 -31.89
C ALA A 80 -10.90 -1.91 -31.59
N GLY A 81 -10.36 -3.13 -31.56
CA GLY A 81 -8.92 -3.37 -31.39
C GLY A 81 -8.07 -2.80 -32.52
N ARG A 82 -8.54 -2.90 -33.78
CA ARG A 82 -7.87 -2.30 -34.94
C ARG A 82 -7.87 -0.77 -34.87
N LEU A 83 -8.97 -0.16 -34.46
CA LEU A 83 -9.06 1.29 -34.30
C LEU A 83 -8.20 1.79 -33.16
N LEU A 84 -8.21 1.13 -32.01
CA LEU A 84 -7.35 1.51 -30.88
C LEU A 84 -5.88 1.49 -31.31
N THR A 85 -5.48 0.48 -32.07
CA THR A 85 -4.12 0.38 -32.62
C THR A 85 -3.82 1.49 -33.62
N ALA A 86 -4.74 1.78 -34.55
CA ALA A 86 -4.58 2.84 -35.54
C ALA A 86 -4.54 4.24 -34.88
N TRP A 87 -5.34 4.44 -33.84
CA TRP A 87 -5.37 5.66 -33.04
C TRP A 87 -4.06 5.81 -32.25
N ALA A 88 -3.58 4.76 -31.58
CA ALA A 88 -2.30 4.77 -30.90
C ALA A 88 -1.15 5.12 -31.87
N LYS A 89 -1.14 4.54 -33.08
CA LYS A 89 -0.17 4.89 -34.12
C LYS A 89 -0.23 6.36 -34.47
N LYS A 90 -1.42 6.90 -34.75
CA LYS A 90 -1.64 8.31 -35.09
C LYS A 90 -1.18 9.24 -33.97
N VAL A 91 -1.54 8.94 -32.72
CA VAL A 91 -1.11 9.72 -31.55
C VAL A 91 0.41 9.70 -31.42
N ASN A 92 1.05 8.54 -31.61
CA ASN A 92 2.51 8.44 -31.61
C ASN A 92 3.15 9.27 -32.73
N THR A 93 2.57 9.31 -33.94
CA THR A 93 3.08 10.14 -35.04
C THR A 93 2.95 11.63 -34.75
N GLN A 94 1.83 12.04 -34.14
CA GLN A 94 1.59 13.44 -33.77
C GLN A 94 2.51 13.90 -32.64
N HIS A 95 2.69 13.07 -31.59
CA HIS A 95 3.61 13.36 -30.49
C HIS A 95 5.07 13.42 -30.94
N ALA A 96 5.46 12.70 -32.00
CA ALA A 96 6.81 12.79 -32.56
C ALA A 96 7.11 14.15 -33.19
N GLY A 97 6.08 14.88 -33.66
CA GLY A 97 6.22 16.22 -34.25
C GLY A 97 6.09 17.36 -33.24
N ASP A 98 5.16 17.23 -32.29
CA ASP A 98 4.97 18.20 -31.20
C ASP A 98 4.40 17.48 -29.96
N PRO A 99 5.20 17.30 -28.89
CA PRO A 99 4.76 16.64 -27.65
C PRO A 99 3.62 17.35 -26.92
N THR A 100 3.39 18.63 -27.20
CA THR A 100 2.42 19.48 -26.51
C THR A 100 1.18 19.83 -27.35
N CYS A 101 1.10 19.36 -28.60
CA CYS A 101 0.10 19.77 -29.59
C CYS A 101 -1.37 19.65 -29.15
N HIS A 102 -1.67 18.80 -28.16
CA HIS A 102 -3.03 18.56 -27.68
C HIS A 102 -3.33 19.20 -26.32
N ALA A 103 -2.37 19.85 -25.66
CA ALA A 103 -2.55 20.32 -24.29
C ALA A 103 -3.70 21.34 -24.17
N GLN A 104 -3.70 22.38 -25.02
CA GLN A 104 -4.70 23.45 -24.96
C GLN A 104 -6.11 22.95 -25.32
N THR A 105 -6.23 22.19 -26.42
CA THR A 105 -7.51 21.60 -26.85
C THR A 105 -8.10 20.66 -25.78
N ARG A 106 -7.24 19.95 -25.04
CA ARG A 106 -7.67 19.09 -23.93
C ARG A 106 -8.15 19.90 -22.73
N VAL A 107 -7.57 21.05 -22.41
CA VAL A 107 -8.04 21.93 -21.32
C VAL A 107 -9.48 22.38 -21.59
N ASP A 108 -9.76 22.87 -22.79
CA ASP A 108 -11.11 23.32 -23.16
C ASP A 108 -12.13 22.16 -23.13
N SER A 109 -11.69 20.98 -23.58
CA SER A 109 -12.51 19.76 -23.54
C SER A 109 -12.78 19.28 -22.11
N ILE A 110 -11.79 19.34 -21.22
CA ILE A 110 -11.94 18.98 -19.80
C ILE A 110 -12.88 19.96 -19.12
N HIS A 111 -12.73 21.26 -19.38
CA HIS A 111 -13.64 22.26 -18.82
C HIS A 111 -15.09 22.02 -19.29
N ALA A 112 -15.29 21.77 -20.57
CA ALA A 112 -16.60 21.43 -21.12
C ALA A 112 -17.15 20.12 -20.53
N PHE A 113 -16.31 19.10 -20.34
CA PHE A 113 -16.70 17.85 -19.70
C PHE A 113 -17.18 18.08 -18.26
N LEU A 114 -16.36 18.71 -17.42
CA LEU A 114 -16.68 18.98 -16.01
C LEU A 114 -17.97 19.82 -15.87
N LYS A 115 -18.17 20.81 -16.75
CA LYS A 115 -19.33 21.69 -16.71
C LYS A 115 -20.65 20.97 -17.04
N ASN A 116 -20.61 19.99 -17.95
CA ASN A 116 -21.82 19.37 -18.49
C ASN A 116 -22.04 17.95 -17.98
N THR A 117 -21.13 17.42 -17.17
CA THR A 117 -21.22 16.07 -16.62
C THR A 117 -21.91 16.10 -15.26
N ASP A 118 -22.99 15.34 -15.14
CA ASP A 118 -23.64 15.07 -13.87
C ASP A 118 -22.93 13.90 -13.19
N PHE A 119 -22.08 14.21 -12.20
CA PHE A 119 -21.37 13.20 -11.43
C PHE A 119 -22.31 12.36 -10.54
N GLY A 120 -23.53 12.84 -10.26
CA GLY A 120 -24.56 12.08 -9.55
C GLY A 120 -25.07 10.91 -10.40
N GLU A 121 -25.41 11.16 -11.65
CA GLU A 121 -25.83 10.11 -12.61
C GLU A 121 -24.67 9.13 -12.89
N ILE A 122 -23.42 9.62 -13.00
CA ILE A 122 -22.25 8.72 -13.12
C ILE A 122 -22.14 7.82 -11.90
N ARG A 123 -22.31 8.39 -10.70
CA ARG A 123 -22.26 7.62 -9.46
C ARG A 123 -23.35 6.55 -9.43
N GLU A 124 -24.60 6.90 -9.75
CA GLU A 124 -25.72 5.95 -9.80
C GLU A 124 -25.46 4.84 -10.84
N MET A 125 -24.94 5.20 -12.01
CA MET A 125 -24.51 4.23 -13.02
C MET A 125 -23.44 3.28 -12.47
N VAL A 126 -22.42 3.80 -11.78
CA VAL A 126 -21.34 2.99 -11.19
C VAL A 126 -21.90 2.05 -10.12
N GLU A 127 -22.71 2.56 -9.20
CA GLU A 127 -23.37 1.78 -8.14
C GLU A 127 -24.25 0.66 -8.73
N GLY A 128 -24.99 0.93 -9.81
CA GLY A 128 -25.83 -0.06 -10.49
C GLY A 128 -25.07 -1.05 -11.39
N SER A 129 -23.83 -0.75 -11.77
CA SER A 129 -23.07 -1.54 -12.76
C SER A 129 -22.28 -2.73 -12.18
N GLY A 130 -22.13 -2.80 -10.86
CA GLY A 130 -21.25 -3.77 -10.17
C GLY A 130 -21.31 -5.20 -10.72
N PRO A 131 -22.48 -5.87 -10.77
CA PRO A 131 -22.59 -7.25 -11.26
C PRO A 131 -22.17 -7.44 -12.73
N CYS A 132 -22.42 -6.44 -13.57
CA CYS A 132 -22.06 -6.48 -14.99
C CYS A 132 -20.55 -6.28 -15.19
N VAL A 133 -19.97 -5.34 -14.43
CA VAL A 133 -18.53 -5.09 -14.42
C VAL A 133 -17.78 -6.33 -13.95
N LEU A 134 -18.22 -6.98 -12.87
CA LEU A 134 -17.58 -8.20 -12.35
C LEU A 134 -17.54 -9.32 -13.40
N LYS A 135 -18.69 -9.63 -14.03
CA LYS A 135 -18.73 -10.64 -15.12
C LYS A 135 -17.86 -10.27 -16.31
N THR A 136 -17.75 -8.98 -16.61
CA THR A 136 -16.90 -8.48 -17.68
C THR A 136 -15.41 -8.67 -17.34
N VAL A 137 -15.03 -8.39 -16.09
CA VAL A 137 -13.67 -8.60 -15.58
C VAL A 137 -13.32 -10.09 -15.55
N GLU A 138 -14.25 -10.96 -15.16
CA GLU A 138 -14.06 -12.42 -15.20
C GLU A 138 -13.80 -12.91 -16.63
N ALA A 139 -14.65 -12.54 -17.58
CA ALA A 139 -14.48 -12.91 -18.98
C ALA A 139 -13.19 -12.34 -19.57
N PHE A 140 -12.86 -11.08 -19.25
CA PHE A 140 -11.61 -10.45 -19.68
C PHE A 140 -10.40 -11.19 -19.11
N ASN A 141 -10.40 -11.52 -17.82
CA ASN A 141 -9.32 -12.24 -17.16
C ASN A 141 -9.11 -13.62 -17.80
N GLU A 142 -10.20 -14.36 -18.07
CA GLU A 142 -10.13 -15.65 -18.76
C GLU A 142 -9.44 -15.55 -20.13
N HIS A 143 -9.73 -14.49 -20.88
CA HIS A 143 -9.13 -14.28 -22.20
C HIS A 143 -7.72 -13.69 -22.15
N LEU A 144 -7.41 -12.87 -21.14
CA LEU A 144 -6.12 -12.21 -21.00
C LEU A 144 -4.98 -13.23 -20.87
N TRP A 145 -5.16 -14.25 -20.03
CA TRP A 145 -4.14 -15.27 -19.76
C TRP A 145 -3.90 -16.24 -20.94
N LYS A 146 -4.80 -16.27 -21.94
CA LYS A 146 -4.59 -17.05 -23.18
C LYS A 146 -3.49 -16.46 -24.07
N TYR A 147 -3.06 -15.21 -23.82
CA TYR A 147 -2.06 -14.50 -24.63
C TYR A 147 -0.93 -13.90 -23.78
N PRO A 148 0.02 -14.70 -23.26
CA PRO A 148 1.05 -14.24 -22.33
C PRO A 148 1.95 -13.14 -22.89
N ALA A 149 2.23 -13.13 -24.19
CA ALA A 149 2.99 -12.04 -24.82
C ALA A 149 2.28 -10.68 -24.70
N LYS A 150 0.94 -10.65 -24.83
CA LYS A 150 0.15 -9.43 -24.65
C LYS A 150 0.16 -8.98 -23.18
N VAL A 151 0.13 -9.93 -22.24
CA VAL A 151 0.30 -9.64 -20.81
C VAL A 151 1.65 -8.94 -20.57
N GLY A 152 2.74 -9.44 -21.17
CA GLY A 152 4.05 -8.79 -21.10
C GLY A 152 4.04 -7.34 -21.63
N SER A 153 3.42 -7.11 -22.80
CA SER A 153 3.26 -5.76 -23.35
C SER A 153 2.40 -4.85 -22.48
N ILE A 154 1.33 -5.37 -21.88
CA ILE A 154 0.48 -4.64 -20.94
C ILE A 154 1.31 -4.25 -19.72
N LEU A 155 2.06 -5.18 -19.10
CA LEU A 155 2.91 -4.89 -17.95
C LEU A 155 3.98 -3.82 -18.25
N ALA A 156 4.62 -3.89 -19.42
CA ALA A 156 5.56 -2.87 -19.86
C ALA A 156 4.88 -1.50 -20.04
N THR A 157 3.65 -1.49 -20.56
CA THR A 157 2.83 -0.27 -20.68
C THR A 157 2.46 0.26 -19.30
N VAL A 158 2.07 -0.61 -18.36
CA VAL A 158 1.77 -0.23 -16.97
C VAL A 158 2.96 0.45 -16.33
N LEU A 159 4.19 -0.03 -16.52
CA LEU A 159 5.38 0.63 -15.97
C LEU A 159 5.56 2.07 -16.49
N SER A 160 5.39 2.26 -17.80
CA SER A 160 5.41 3.62 -18.39
C SER A 160 4.28 4.49 -17.84
N LEU A 161 3.08 3.93 -17.69
CA LEU A 161 1.93 4.61 -17.09
C LEU A 161 2.16 4.95 -15.62
N VAL A 162 2.84 4.10 -14.84
CA VAL A 162 3.22 4.38 -13.45
C VAL A 162 4.18 5.56 -13.41
N ASN A 163 5.20 5.58 -14.26
CA ASN A 163 6.16 6.71 -14.31
C ASN A 163 5.48 8.02 -14.70
N THR A 164 4.62 8.01 -15.71
CA THR A 164 3.80 9.17 -16.06
C THR A 164 2.84 9.52 -14.93
N GLY A 165 2.22 8.53 -14.30
CA GLY A 165 1.29 8.66 -13.19
C GLY A 165 1.93 9.29 -11.95
N ILE A 166 3.20 9.00 -11.64
CA ILE A 166 3.95 9.67 -10.56
C ILE A 166 4.09 11.16 -10.87
N ARG A 167 4.42 11.51 -12.12
CA ARG A 167 4.55 12.92 -12.54
C ARG A 167 3.20 13.64 -12.54
N SER A 168 2.18 13.02 -13.12
CA SER A 168 0.82 13.56 -13.15
C SER A 168 0.23 13.67 -11.75
N GLY A 169 0.45 12.68 -10.90
CA GLY A 169 0.03 12.68 -9.50
C GLY A 169 0.62 13.85 -8.73
N ARG A 170 1.91 14.14 -8.90
CA ARG A 170 2.54 15.34 -8.34
C ARG A 170 1.84 16.63 -8.79
N GLU A 171 1.52 16.76 -10.08
CA GLU A 171 0.80 17.95 -10.59
C GLU A 171 -0.65 18.03 -10.09
N LEU A 172 -1.30 16.89 -9.83
CA LEU A 172 -2.63 16.83 -9.24
C LEU A 172 -2.63 17.16 -7.74
N LEU A 173 -1.57 16.81 -7.03
CA LEU A 173 -1.43 17.09 -5.60
C LEU A 173 -1.11 18.57 -5.33
N LYS A 174 -0.38 19.26 -6.22
CA LYS A 174 -0.05 20.68 -6.04
C LYS A 174 -1.27 21.57 -5.71
N PRO A 175 -2.38 21.54 -6.48
CA PRO A 175 -3.57 22.32 -6.11
C PRO A 175 -4.17 21.93 -4.75
N ILE A 176 -4.06 20.66 -4.35
CA ILE A 176 -4.57 20.19 -3.05
C ILE A 176 -3.68 20.76 -1.94
N GLU A 177 -2.36 20.63 -2.07
CA GLU A 177 -1.36 21.20 -1.15
C GLU A 177 -1.52 22.72 -0.99
N GLU A 178 -1.82 23.43 -2.08
CA GLU A 178 -1.91 24.89 -2.09
C GLU A 178 -3.29 25.45 -1.71
N LYS A 179 -4.38 24.73 -1.98
CA LYS A 179 -5.75 25.30 -1.97
C LYS A 179 -6.76 24.56 -1.12
N VAL A 180 -6.47 23.35 -0.66
CA VAL A 180 -7.38 22.56 0.17
C VAL A 180 -6.92 22.62 1.61
N GLY A 181 -7.78 23.13 2.50
CA GLY A 181 -7.52 23.13 3.93
C GLY A 181 -7.45 21.70 4.49
N PRO A 182 -6.61 21.44 5.50
CA PRO A 182 -6.41 20.10 6.06
C PRO A 182 -7.73 19.48 6.57
N ASP A 183 -8.59 20.28 7.20
CA ASP A 183 -9.88 19.82 7.73
C ASP A 183 -10.81 19.30 6.62
N LEU A 184 -10.90 20.02 5.51
CA LEU A 184 -11.74 19.62 4.37
C LEU A 184 -11.23 18.33 3.70
N LEU A 185 -9.90 18.17 3.63
CA LEU A 185 -9.29 16.96 3.09
C LEU A 185 -9.56 15.75 4.01
N ALA A 186 -9.42 15.94 5.33
CA ALA A 186 -9.73 14.91 6.31
C ALA A 186 -11.21 14.49 6.24
N ASP A 187 -12.13 15.45 6.22
CA ASP A 187 -13.58 15.19 6.10
C ASP A 187 -13.91 14.41 4.83
N LEU A 188 -13.31 14.77 3.70
CA LEU A 188 -13.50 14.07 2.43
C LEU A 188 -13.02 12.61 2.53
N ILE A 189 -11.81 12.38 3.05
CA ILE A 189 -11.23 11.04 3.20
C ILE A 189 -12.07 10.19 4.17
N LEU A 190 -12.46 10.74 5.32
CA LEU A 190 -13.29 10.05 6.30
C LEU A 190 -14.69 9.74 5.75
N SER A 191 -15.27 10.64 4.96
CA SER A 191 -16.54 10.38 4.28
C SER A 191 -16.45 9.24 3.27
N LEU A 192 -15.33 9.11 2.55
CA LEU A 192 -15.08 7.99 1.64
C LEU A 192 -14.89 6.68 2.41
N LEU A 193 -14.17 6.72 3.54
CA LEU A 193 -13.95 5.54 4.38
C LEU A 193 -15.27 4.96 4.93
N LYS A 194 -16.25 5.81 5.26
CA LYS A 194 -17.59 5.38 5.70
C LYS A 194 -18.37 4.62 4.61
N GLY A 195 -18.09 4.86 3.35
CA GLY A 195 -18.75 4.20 2.21
C GLY A 195 -18.17 2.83 1.86
N PHE A 196 -17.17 2.35 2.60
CA PHE A 196 -16.40 1.17 2.25
C PHE A 196 -17.10 -0.14 2.66
N ASP A 197 -17.24 -1.07 1.72
CA ASP A 197 -17.78 -2.41 2.01
C ASP A 197 -16.70 -3.30 2.65
N ALA A 198 -16.80 -3.48 3.97
CA ALA A 198 -15.86 -4.27 4.74
C ALA A 198 -15.77 -5.74 4.31
N ARG A 199 -16.84 -6.31 3.75
CA ARG A 199 -16.86 -7.71 3.29
C ARG A 199 -16.06 -7.87 2.02
N GLU A 200 -16.30 -7.01 1.03
CA GLU A 200 -15.53 -7.05 -0.22
C GLU A 200 -14.06 -6.69 0.03
N ALA A 201 -13.80 -5.81 0.98
CA ALA A 201 -12.44 -5.54 1.44
C ALA A 201 -11.76 -6.77 2.03
N ALA A 202 -12.45 -7.56 2.87
CA ALA A 202 -11.89 -8.79 3.42
C ALA A 202 -11.58 -9.83 2.32
N ASN A 203 -12.47 -9.99 1.34
CA ASN A 203 -12.23 -10.86 0.18
C ASN A 203 -11.00 -10.42 -0.63
N LEU A 204 -10.86 -9.11 -0.82
CA LEU A 204 -9.70 -8.52 -1.48
C LEU A 204 -8.41 -8.76 -0.67
N VAL A 205 -8.44 -8.56 0.65
CA VAL A 205 -7.29 -8.82 1.54
C VAL A 205 -6.84 -10.27 1.44
N ASN A 206 -7.77 -11.23 1.40
CA ASN A 206 -7.45 -12.65 1.20
C ASN A 206 -6.75 -12.88 -0.15
N SER A 207 -7.29 -12.30 -1.22
CA SER A 207 -6.73 -12.41 -2.56
C SER A 207 -5.32 -11.78 -2.66
N ILE A 208 -5.13 -10.62 -2.04
CA ILE A 208 -3.83 -9.94 -1.95
C ILE A 208 -2.84 -10.78 -1.12
N SER A 209 -3.27 -11.38 -0.01
CA SER A 209 -2.41 -12.21 0.82
C SER A 209 -1.87 -13.41 0.05
N GLU A 210 -2.73 -14.10 -0.71
CA GLU A 210 -2.33 -15.19 -1.59
C GLU A 210 -1.42 -14.72 -2.73
N PHE A 211 -1.70 -13.55 -3.31
CA PHE A 211 -0.85 -12.95 -4.33
C PHE A 211 0.56 -12.63 -3.79
N ILE A 212 0.66 -12.00 -2.61
CA ILE A 212 1.93 -11.69 -1.95
C ILE A 212 2.69 -12.98 -1.67
N ARG A 213 2.03 -14.02 -1.17
CA ARG A 213 2.64 -15.33 -0.94
C ARG A 213 3.27 -15.89 -2.21
N ARG A 214 2.54 -15.89 -3.34
CA ARG A 214 3.05 -16.34 -4.65
C ARG A 214 4.19 -15.49 -5.16
N LEU A 215 4.07 -14.17 -5.05
CA LEU A 215 5.12 -13.22 -5.46
C LEU A 215 6.40 -13.43 -4.64
N HIS A 216 6.27 -13.61 -3.32
CA HIS A 216 7.38 -13.89 -2.42
C HIS A 216 8.10 -15.18 -2.84
N THR A 217 7.36 -16.27 -3.06
CA THR A 217 7.92 -17.54 -3.54
C THR A 217 8.64 -17.35 -4.88
N GLY A 218 8.02 -16.66 -5.84
CA GLY A 218 8.64 -16.37 -7.14
C GLY A 218 9.93 -15.56 -7.04
N ASN A 219 9.95 -14.52 -6.20
CA ASN A 219 11.12 -13.69 -5.95
C ASN A 219 12.29 -14.49 -5.33
N TYR A 220 11.99 -15.48 -4.49
CA TYR A 220 13.01 -16.38 -3.93
C TYR A 220 13.57 -17.36 -4.96
N LEU A 221 12.72 -17.92 -5.83
CA LEU A 221 13.14 -18.82 -6.90
C LEU A 221 14.02 -18.13 -7.95
N LEU A 222 13.81 -16.84 -8.18
CA LEU A 222 14.59 -16.04 -9.12
C LEU A 222 15.82 -15.38 -8.46
N ALA A 223 16.07 -15.62 -7.17
CA ALA A 223 17.19 -15.01 -6.45
C ALA A 223 18.54 -15.49 -7.01
N HIS A 224 19.47 -14.55 -7.18
CA HIS A 224 20.85 -14.83 -7.59
C HIS A 224 21.80 -14.39 -6.47
N ALA A 225 22.83 -15.19 -6.18
CA ALA A 225 23.85 -14.89 -5.16
C ALA A 225 23.29 -14.61 -3.75
N GLY A 226 22.23 -15.32 -3.35
CA GLY A 226 21.68 -15.29 -1.97
C GLY A 226 20.93 -14.01 -1.60
N LYS A 227 20.63 -13.11 -2.56
CA LYS A 227 19.82 -11.91 -2.32
C LYS A 227 18.54 -11.95 -3.16
N PRO A 228 17.37 -11.63 -2.58
CA PRO A 228 16.13 -11.53 -3.36
C PRO A 228 16.25 -10.42 -4.41
N LEU A 229 15.78 -10.65 -5.65
CA LEU A 229 15.85 -9.66 -6.74
C LEU A 229 15.16 -8.35 -6.37
N PHE A 230 14.02 -8.43 -5.68
CA PHE A 230 13.31 -7.25 -5.18
C PHE A 230 14.22 -6.33 -4.35
N GLN A 231 15.08 -6.90 -3.49
CA GLN A 231 16.00 -6.10 -2.67
C GLN A 231 17.00 -5.34 -3.55
N VAL A 232 17.54 -5.98 -4.59
CA VAL A 232 18.54 -5.37 -5.49
C VAL A 232 17.94 -4.17 -6.21
N TYR A 233 16.78 -4.36 -6.86
CA TYR A 233 16.12 -3.29 -7.60
C TYR A 233 15.64 -2.16 -6.70
N LEU A 234 15.01 -2.49 -5.56
CA LEU A 234 14.52 -1.48 -4.62
C LEU A 234 15.66 -0.65 -4.04
N THR A 235 16.80 -1.26 -3.72
CA THR A 235 17.97 -0.52 -3.20
C THR A 235 18.46 0.52 -4.21
N GLN A 236 18.51 0.15 -5.49
CA GLN A 236 18.91 1.09 -6.54
C GLN A 236 17.93 2.26 -6.64
N GLN A 237 16.63 1.98 -6.70
CA GLN A 237 15.60 3.03 -6.79
C GLN A 237 15.60 3.96 -5.56
N LEU A 238 15.83 3.42 -4.36
CA LEU A 238 15.92 4.24 -3.14
C LEU A 238 17.16 5.14 -3.15
N ARG A 239 18.31 4.69 -3.68
CA ARG A 239 19.51 5.52 -3.81
C ARG A 239 19.27 6.73 -4.71
N ASP A 240 18.51 6.53 -5.78
CA ASP A 240 18.19 7.59 -6.73
C ASP A 240 17.12 8.54 -6.17
N ALA A 241 16.19 8.04 -5.35
CA ALA A 241 15.09 8.82 -4.79
C ALA A 241 15.45 9.63 -3.53
N LEU A 242 16.21 9.05 -2.58
CA LEU A 242 16.47 9.63 -1.26
C LEU A 242 17.05 11.06 -1.29
N PRO A 243 17.99 11.42 -2.19
CA PRO A 243 18.52 12.79 -2.26
C PRO A 243 17.49 13.86 -2.64
N HIS A 244 16.35 13.46 -3.20
CA HIS A 244 15.28 14.39 -3.61
C HIS A 244 14.17 14.56 -2.56
N ILE A 245 14.28 13.88 -1.42
CA ILE A 245 13.28 13.96 -0.34
C ILE A 245 13.69 15.08 0.63
N ASP A 246 12.77 16.00 0.91
CA ASP A 246 12.94 16.97 1.99
C ASP A 246 12.89 16.25 3.35
N PRO A 247 14.00 16.22 4.12
CA PRO A 247 14.06 15.50 5.38
C PRO A 247 13.16 16.13 6.46
N ALA A 248 12.92 17.44 6.42
CA ALA A 248 12.07 18.13 7.39
C ALA A 248 10.59 17.80 7.15
N LEU A 249 10.16 17.79 5.89
CA LEU A 249 8.81 17.36 5.52
C LEU A 249 8.61 15.87 5.82
N LEU A 250 9.59 15.03 5.49
CA LEU A 250 9.55 13.60 5.80
C LEU A 250 9.42 13.35 7.31
N LYS A 251 10.14 14.10 8.15
CA LYS A 251 10.00 14.01 9.62
C LYS A 251 8.57 14.33 10.07
N LYS A 252 8.00 15.44 9.61
CA LYS A 252 6.62 15.85 9.97
C LYS A 252 5.60 14.81 9.52
N ALA A 253 5.70 14.35 8.27
CA ALA A 253 4.82 13.32 7.73
C ALA A 253 4.95 12.00 8.52
N ARG A 254 6.17 11.63 8.95
CA ARG A 254 6.39 10.44 9.76
C ARG A 254 5.75 10.54 11.16
N ILE A 255 5.77 11.72 11.78
CA ILE A 255 5.12 11.95 13.09
C ILE A 255 3.61 11.84 12.93
N ALA A 256 3.01 12.57 11.97
CA ALA A 256 1.57 12.49 11.70
C ALA A 256 1.12 11.05 11.37
N LEU A 257 1.88 10.32 10.53
CA LEU A 257 1.59 8.92 10.24
C LEU A 257 1.76 7.99 11.45
N ALA A 258 2.59 8.35 12.44
CA ALA A 258 2.73 7.58 13.66
C ALA A 258 1.50 7.77 14.57
N GLU A 259 1.04 9.01 14.71
CA GLU A 259 -0.19 9.37 15.42
C GLU A 259 -1.42 8.71 14.76
N ASP A 260 -1.55 8.80 13.44
CA ASP A 260 -2.64 8.13 12.70
C ASP A 260 -2.56 6.60 12.83
N ARG A 261 -1.34 6.06 12.84
CA ARG A 261 -1.14 4.61 13.02
C ARG A 261 -1.56 4.15 14.40
N GLU A 262 -1.36 4.95 15.44
CA GLU A 262 -1.86 4.67 16.78
C GLU A 262 -3.38 4.51 16.77
N ALA A 263 -4.10 5.45 16.16
CA ALA A 263 -5.56 5.35 16.01
C ALA A 263 -6.00 4.07 15.27
N VAL A 264 -5.28 3.69 14.20
CA VAL A 264 -5.53 2.43 13.48
C VAL A 264 -5.24 1.20 14.35
N ILE A 265 -4.17 1.22 15.16
CA ILE A 265 -3.82 0.11 16.06
C ILE A 265 -4.89 -0.04 17.13
N HIS A 266 -5.41 1.04 17.72
CA HIS A 266 -6.51 0.97 18.67
C HIS A 266 -7.77 0.38 18.04
N ALA A 267 -8.18 0.90 16.88
CA ALA A 267 -9.34 0.36 16.16
C ALA A 267 -9.17 -1.12 15.80
N LEU A 268 -7.95 -1.54 15.42
CA LEU A 268 -7.64 -2.93 15.16
C LEU A 268 -7.65 -3.78 16.44
N ALA A 269 -7.12 -3.27 17.55
CA ALA A 269 -7.11 -3.97 18.83
C ALA A 269 -8.55 -4.22 19.32
N ASP A 270 -9.42 -3.21 19.22
CA ASP A 270 -10.84 -3.33 19.52
C ASP A 270 -11.49 -4.41 18.64
N ALA A 271 -11.28 -4.36 17.33
CA ALA A 271 -11.80 -5.35 16.40
C ALA A 271 -11.24 -6.77 16.63
N LEU A 272 -9.96 -6.91 17.01
CA LEU A 272 -9.33 -8.21 17.30
C LEU A 272 -9.79 -8.79 18.64
N SER A 273 -10.11 -7.94 19.63
CA SER A 273 -10.64 -8.38 20.92
C SER A 273 -11.97 -9.14 20.75
N GLU A 274 -12.75 -8.76 19.75
CA GLU A 274 -14.00 -9.42 19.36
C GLU A 274 -13.78 -10.67 18.48
N ASN A 275 -12.55 -10.89 17.99
CA ASN A 275 -12.20 -11.93 17.02
C ASN A 275 -10.98 -12.76 17.46
N SER A 276 -11.14 -13.53 18.55
CA SER A 276 -10.07 -14.30 19.19
C SER A 276 -9.34 -15.28 18.26
N GLY A 277 -10.01 -15.86 17.26
CA GLY A 277 -9.38 -16.76 16.29
C GLY A 277 -8.29 -16.07 15.46
N ILE A 278 -8.55 -14.85 14.98
CA ILE A 278 -7.57 -14.07 14.21
C ILE A 278 -6.41 -13.64 15.11
N LEU A 279 -6.71 -13.22 16.34
CA LEU A 279 -5.69 -12.85 17.33
C LEU A 279 -4.70 -14.00 17.58
N LEU A 280 -5.19 -15.23 17.73
CA LEU A 280 -4.34 -16.41 17.94
C LEU A 280 -3.41 -16.68 16.75
N GLU A 281 -3.90 -16.52 15.51
CA GLU A 281 -3.07 -16.64 14.31
C GLU A 281 -2.01 -15.54 14.21
N PHE A 282 -2.34 -14.30 14.63
CA PHE A 282 -1.33 -13.24 14.73
C PHE A 282 -0.24 -13.57 15.75
N VAL A 283 -0.62 -14.12 16.91
CA VAL A 283 0.34 -14.54 17.96
C VAL A 283 1.19 -15.71 17.46
N SER A 284 0.61 -16.70 16.80
CA SER A 284 1.33 -17.87 16.26
C SER A 284 2.36 -17.47 15.19
N ALA A 285 2.02 -16.49 14.36
CA ALA A 285 2.89 -15.93 13.33
C ALA A 285 3.84 -14.84 13.85
N TYR A 286 3.79 -14.48 15.13
CA TYR A 286 4.55 -13.35 15.67
C TYR A 286 6.06 -13.57 15.54
N GLY A 287 6.57 -14.73 15.95
CA GLY A 287 8.00 -15.03 15.87
C GLY A 287 8.53 -14.99 14.43
N SER A 288 7.84 -15.69 13.51
CA SER A 288 8.25 -15.78 12.10
C SER A 288 8.19 -14.43 11.36
N SER A 289 7.23 -13.57 11.71
CA SER A 289 7.12 -12.21 11.14
C SER A 289 8.12 -11.23 11.75
N ARG A 290 8.44 -11.34 13.05
CA ARG A 290 9.34 -10.42 13.75
C ARG A 290 10.81 -10.73 13.56
N THR A 291 11.22 -11.98 13.39
CA THR A 291 12.64 -12.32 13.18
C THR A 291 13.26 -11.59 11.96
N PRO A 292 12.62 -11.51 10.78
CA PRO A 292 13.10 -10.66 9.67
C PRO A 292 13.19 -9.18 10.04
N ALA A 293 12.23 -8.66 10.81
CA ALA A 293 12.23 -7.27 11.27
C ALA A 293 13.39 -6.99 12.23
N ILE A 294 13.68 -7.91 13.16
CA ILE A 294 14.82 -7.84 14.08
C ILE A 294 16.14 -7.83 13.29
N ARG A 295 16.30 -8.72 12.29
CA ARG A 295 17.47 -8.69 11.40
C ARG A 295 17.61 -7.36 10.64
N GLY A 296 16.49 -6.81 10.19
CA GLY A 296 16.45 -5.48 9.58
C GLY A 296 16.86 -4.36 10.55
N LEU A 297 16.39 -4.42 11.80
CA LEU A 297 16.76 -3.49 12.86
C LEU A 297 18.23 -3.59 13.22
N ALA A 298 18.77 -4.80 13.40
CA ALA A 298 20.20 -5.01 13.67
C ALA A 298 21.06 -4.40 12.56
N ARG A 299 20.64 -4.51 11.30
CA ARG A 299 21.33 -3.84 10.18
C ARG A 299 21.26 -2.32 10.27
N LYS A 300 20.15 -1.75 10.74
CA LYS A 300 20.03 -0.30 10.96
C LYS A 300 20.88 0.17 12.13
N ILE A 301 20.94 -0.59 13.22
CA ILE A 301 21.80 -0.29 14.37
C ILE A 301 23.27 -0.21 13.91
N ARG A 302 23.73 -1.15 13.09
CA ARG A 302 25.08 -1.07 12.49
C ARG A 302 25.32 0.19 11.66
N LEU A 303 24.31 0.69 10.95
CA LEU A 303 24.41 1.97 10.24
C LEU A 303 24.51 3.16 11.22
N PHE A 304 23.87 3.07 12.38
CA PHE A 304 23.98 4.07 13.43
C PHE A 304 25.32 3.98 14.17
N GLU A 305 25.86 2.77 14.35
CA GLU A 305 27.22 2.57 14.86
C GLU A 305 28.24 3.22 13.92
N GLU A 306 28.09 3.10 12.60
CA GLU A 306 28.95 3.77 11.62
C GLU A 306 28.76 5.29 11.58
N ALA A 307 27.59 5.79 12.02
CA ALA A 307 27.26 7.21 12.07
C ALA A 307 27.82 7.85 13.35
N HIS A 308 29.02 8.40 13.27
CA HIS A 308 29.66 9.10 14.39
C HIS A 308 29.56 10.62 14.24
N GLY A 309 29.24 11.33 15.33
CA GLY A 309 29.31 12.79 15.40
C GLY A 309 28.39 13.41 16.46
N PRO A 310 28.69 14.64 16.93
CA PRO A 310 27.87 15.33 17.94
C PRO A 310 26.41 15.52 17.49
N ASP A 311 26.18 15.82 16.21
CA ASP A 311 24.84 16.01 15.65
C ASP A 311 23.96 14.73 15.74
N PHE A 312 24.58 13.54 15.67
CA PHE A 312 23.87 12.28 15.81
C PHE A 312 23.41 12.08 17.26
N PHE A 313 24.31 12.26 18.23
CA PHE A 313 23.97 12.14 19.65
C PHE A 313 22.93 13.17 20.08
N ASP A 314 23.00 14.40 19.59
CA ASP A 314 21.99 15.43 19.84
C ASP A 314 20.63 15.09 19.21
N ALA A 315 20.62 14.42 18.04
CA ALA A 315 19.38 13.93 17.44
C ALA A 315 18.78 12.76 18.23
N VAL A 316 19.60 11.85 18.74
CA VAL A 316 19.17 10.75 19.61
C VAL A 316 18.62 11.29 20.92
N ALA A 317 19.33 12.20 21.59
CA ALA A 317 18.90 12.80 22.84
C ALA A 317 17.54 13.51 22.72
N ARG A 318 17.35 14.30 21.65
CA ARG A 318 16.05 14.92 21.34
C ARG A 318 14.95 13.89 21.05
N GLY A 319 15.29 12.79 20.36
CA GLY A 319 14.33 11.73 20.12
C GLY A 319 13.90 10.99 21.39
N LEU A 320 14.81 10.83 22.35
CA LEU A 320 14.52 10.19 23.63
C LEU A 320 13.74 11.10 24.59
N SER A 321 13.94 12.43 24.53
CA SER A 321 13.22 13.37 25.41
C SER A 321 11.72 13.46 25.11
N ASP A 322 11.31 13.11 23.89
CA ASP A 322 9.91 13.14 23.45
C ASP A 322 9.15 11.85 23.82
N LEU A 323 9.81 10.89 24.50
CA LEU A 323 9.18 9.63 24.91
C LEU A 323 8.30 9.82 26.15
N ASP A 324 7.05 9.38 26.05
CA ASP A 324 6.15 9.28 27.19
C ASP A 324 6.57 8.10 28.09
N THR A 325 7.16 8.43 29.23
CA THR A 325 7.65 7.44 30.20
C THR A 325 6.53 6.68 30.91
N TYR A 326 5.31 7.24 30.97
CA TYR A 326 4.16 6.58 31.58
C TYR A 326 3.63 5.45 30.70
N GLU A 327 3.44 5.72 29.41
CA GLU A 327 3.00 4.72 28.42
C GLU A 327 4.02 3.56 28.32
N ILE A 328 5.32 3.88 28.37
CA ILE A 328 6.38 2.86 28.43
C ILE A 328 6.21 1.98 29.67
N ALA A 329 5.94 2.57 30.85
CA ALA A 329 5.74 1.81 32.07
C ALA A 329 4.52 0.88 31.98
N GLU A 330 3.43 1.32 31.36
CA GLU A 330 2.24 0.48 31.14
C GLU A 330 2.54 -0.72 30.21
N VAL A 331 3.25 -0.48 29.11
CA VAL A 331 3.72 -1.54 28.20
C VAL A 331 4.63 -2.54 28.93
N VAL A 332 5.58 -2.06 29.73
CA VAL A 332 6.48 -2.89 30.52
C VAL A 332 5.71 -3.75 31.52
N ASN A 333 4.74 -3.16 32.23
CA ASN A 333 3.87 -3.90 33.16
C ASN A 333 2.99 -4.94 32.43
N GLY A 334 2.47 -4.61 31.24
CA GLY A 334 1.76 -5.57 30.38
C GLY A 334 2.66 -6.73 29.97
N PHE A 335 3.91 -6.45 29.60
CA PHE A 335 4.89 -7.46 29.24
C PHE A 335 5.24 -8.38 30.40
N PHE A 336 5.47 -7.86 31.62
CA PHE A 336 5.73 -8.70 32.79
C PHE A 336 4.54 -9.60 33.15
N ARG A 337 3.30 -9.09 33.05
CA ARG A 337 2.10 -9.92 33.24
C ARG A 337 2.04 -11.07 32.24
N LEU A 338 2.36 -10.79 30.97
CA LEU A 338 2.42 -11.81 29.93
C LEU A 338 3.53 -12.84 30.20
N LEU A 339 4.73 -12.39 30.58
CA LEU A 339 5.86 -13.26 30.90
C LEU A 339 5.56 -14.16 32.10
N ASN A 340 5.00 -13.61 33.18
CA ASN A 340 4.63 -14.42 34.35
C ASN A 340 3.59 -15.48 33.96
N SER A 341 2.56 -15.08 33.19
CA SER A 341 1.55 -16.02 32.69
C SER A 341 2.16 -17.11 31.80
N LEU A 342 3.15 -16.76 30.98
CA LEU A 342 3.87 -17.70 30.12
C LEU A 342 4.78 -18.63 30.94
N HIS A 343 5.49 -18.09 31.94
CA HIS A 343 6.33 -18.86 32.84
C HIS A 343 5.51 -19.90 33.61
N ASP A 344 4.36 -19.50 34.16
CA ASP A 344 3.44 -20.38 34.88
C ASP A 344 2.89 -21.49 33.97
N ALA A 345 2.66 -21.19 32.69
CA ALA A 345 2.09 -22.14 31.74
C ALA A 345 3.14 -23.05 31.06
N ARG A 346 4.31 -22.52 30.71
CA ARG A 346 5.38 -23.17 29.93
C ARG A 346 6.77 -22.60 30.27
N PRO A 347 7.34 -22.96 31.43
CA PRO A 347 8.61 -22.40 31.88
C PRO A 347 9.78 -22.76 30.95
N GLU A 348 9.73 -23.89 30.25
CA GLU A 348 10.85 -24.37 29.41
C GLU A 348 11.12 -23.46 28.20
N VAL A 349 10.07 -22.80 27.69
CA VAL A 349 10.18 -21.88 26.55
C VAL A 349 11.03 -20.67 26.93
N LEU A 350 10.80 -20.12 28.13
CA LEU A 350 11.54 -18.95 28.61
C LEU A 350 13.02 -19.30 28.81
N SER A 351 13.31 -20.43 29.46
CA SER A 351 14.68 -20.90 29.67
C SER A 351 15.41 -21.13 28.35
N SER A 352 14.77 -21.75 27.35
CA SER A 352 15.38 -21.98 26.04
C SER A 352 15.71 -20.68 25.31
N VAL A 353 14.83 -19.68 25.39
CA VAL A 353 15.06 -18.36 24.76
C VAL A 353 16.18 -17.62 25.50
N MET A 354 16.16 -17.61 26.83
CA MET A 354 17.19 -16.95 27.64
C MET A 354 18.58 -17.56 27.40
N ASN A 355 18.70 -18.88 27.40
CA ASN A 355 19.97 -19.55 27.10
C ASN A 355 20.48 -19.19 25.69
N SER A 356 19.59 -19.19 24.69
CA SER A 356 19.95 -18.83 23.32
C SER A 356 20.45 -17.37 23.22
N ILE A 357 19.88 -16.46 24.02
CA ILE A 357 20.33 -15.07 24.09
C ILE A 357 21.70 -14.99 24.76
N VAL A 358 21.85 -15.61 25.94
CA VAL A 358 23.12 -15.60 26.71
C VAL A 358 24.27 -16.14 25.85
N ASP A 359 24.05 -17.25 25.14
CA ASP A 359 25.05 -17.87 24.26
C ASP A 359 25.43 -16.99 23.05
N SER A 360 24.60 -16.01 22.70
CA SER A 360 24.79 -15.14 21.53
C SER A 360 25.38 -13.77 21.85
N VAL A 361 25.54 -13.43 23.13
CA VAL A 361 25.94 -12.09 23.57
C VAL A 361 27.45 -12.06 23.86
N ASP A 362 28.11 -10.98 23.43
CA ASP A 362 29.53 -10.75 23.69
C ASP A 362 29.74 -10.31 25.15
N PRO A 363 30.43 -11.12 25.98
CA PRO A 363 30.61 -10.82 27.41
C PRO A 363 31.43 -9.55 27.64
N ASP A 364 32.36 -9.19 26.75
CA ASP A 364 33.21 -8.01 26.92
C ASP A 364 32.40 -6.73 26.71
N GLN A 365 31.52 -6.72 25.70
CA GLN A 365 30.62 -5.60 25.43
C GLN A 365 29.59 -5.41 26.56
N VAL A 366 29.05 -6.52 27.10
CA VAL A 366 28.16 -6.46 28.26
C VAL A 366 28.89 -5.90 29.47
N SER A 367 30.10 -6.37 29.77
CA SER A 367 30.90 -5.88 30.88
C SER A 367 31.16 -4.38 30.76
N GLN A 368 31.53 -3.91 29.57
CA GLN A 368 31.76 -2.50 29.31
C GLN A 368 30.49 -1.65 29.50
N ALA A 369 29.35 -2.12 28.97
CA ALA A 369 28.07 -1.43 29.13
C ALA A 369 27.59 -1.41 30.59
N ALA A 370 27.74 -2.54 31.28
CA ALA A 370 27.30 -2.70 32.66
C ALA A 370 27.99 -1.73 33.63
N ARG A 371 29.28 -1.42 33.40
CA ARG A 371 30.04 -0.51 34.29
C ARG A 371 29.43 0.88 34.44
N TRP A 372 28.79 1.42 33.40
CA TRP A 372 28.14 2.73 33.47
C TRP A 372 26.62 2.61 33.61
N PHE A 373 26.00 1.63 32.96
CA PHE A 373 24.54 1.48 32.95
C PHE A 373 23.99 0.93 34.27
N VAL A 374 24.66 -0.04 34.91
CA VAL A 374 24.15 -0.67 36.14
C VAL A 374 24.06 0.33 37.30
N PRO A 375 25.06 1.18 37.59
CA PRO A 375 24.93 2.19 38.63
C PRO A 375 23.73 3.14 38.39
N GLU A 376 23.59 3.65 37.17
CA GLU A 376 22.49 4.56 36.80
C GLU A 376 21.12 3.86 36.89
N LEU A 377 21.04 2.61 36.42
CA LEU A 377 19.82 1.81 36.51
C LEU A 377 19.47 1.52 37.97
N ILE A 378 20.44 1.17 38.82
CA ILE A 378 20.20 0.90 40.24
C ILE A 378 19.63 2.13 40.93
N ASP A 379 20.18 3.31 40.65
CA ASP A 379 19.69 4.54 41.25
C ASP A 379 18.27 4.91 40.76
N ALA A 380 17.98 4.72 39.47
CA ALA A 380 16.65 4.96 38.92
C ALA A 380 15.61 3.92 39.37
N ALA A 381 16.02 2.64 39.48
CA ALA A 381 15.15 1.51 39.76
C ALA A 381 15.12 1.10 41.23
N ARG A 382 15.79 1.83 42.14
CA ARG A 382 15.86 1.52 43.57
C ARG A 382 14.52 1.07 44.19
N PRO A 383 13.38 1.74 43.93
CA PRO A 383 12.09 1.30 44.49
C PRO A 383 11.63 -0.08 43.99
N LEU A 384 11.93 -0.42 42.74
CA LEU A 384 11.62 -1.73 42.16
C LEU A 384 12.62 -2.80 42.62
N LEU A 385 13.90 -2.41 42.72
CA LEU A 385 14.95 -3.29 43.19
C LEU A 385 14.70 -3.72 44.62
N GLU A 386 14.21 -2.85 45.53
CA GLU A 386 13.87 -3.25 46.90
C GLU A 386 12.85 -4.41 46.95
N ALA A 387 11.89 -4.43 46.03
CA ALA A 387 10.90 -5.51 45.94
C ALA A 387 11.49 -6.80 45.34
N ALA A 388 12.42 -6.67 44.37
CA ALA A 388 13.07 -7.79 43.71
C ALA A 388 14.34 -8.29 44.42
N LEU A 389 14.86 -7.50 45.38
CA LEU A 389 16.19 -7.66 45.97
C LEU A 389 16.41 -9.03 46.57
N PRO A 390 15.46 -9.63 47.32
CA PRO A 390 15.65 -10.95 47.89
C PRO A 390 15.92 -12.01 46.82
N SER A 391 15.14 -12.01 45.73
CA SER A 391 15.29 -12.96 44.63
C SER A 391 16.56 -12.71 43.83
N VAL A 392 16.94 -11.44 43.63
CA VAL A 392 18.18 -11.07 42.94
C VAL A 392 19.40 -11.48 43.76
N ILE A 393 19.41 -11.18 45.06
CA ILE A 393 20.48 -11.60 45.98
C ILE A 393 20.60 -13.13 45.97
N GLN A 394 19.48 -13.86 46.05
CA GLN A 394 19.50 -15.32 45.99
C GLN A 394 20.13 -15.81 44.68
N GLY A 395 19.67 -15.32 43.52
CA GLY A 395 20.23 -15.71 42.22
C GLY A 395 21.72 -15.37 42.09
N ILE A 396 22.14 -14.18 42.56
CA ILE A 396 23.55 -13.79 42.60
C ILE A 396 24.35 -14.73 43.51
N THR A 397 23.84 -15.09 44.69
CA THR A 397 24.53 -16.03 45.58
C THR A 397 24.67 -17.42 44.98
N GLU A 398 23.70 -17.86 44.17
CA GLU A 398 23.78 -19.12 43.42
C GLU A 398 24.85 -19.07 42.33
N VAL A 399 24.94 -17.95 41.58
CA VAL A 399 25.99 -17.73 40.57
C VAL A 399 27.38 -17.58 41.20
N LEU A 400 27.47 -16.92 42.35
CA LEU A 400 28.72 -16.68 43.06
C LEU A 400 29.21 -17.88 43.85
N ASN A 401 28.41 -18.95 44.00
CA ASN A 401 28.83 -20.17 44.66
C ASN A 401 29.70 -20.99 43.67
N PRO A 402 31.04 -20.98 43.81
CA PRO A 402 31.92 -21.47 42.76
C PRO A 402 31.75 -22.97 42.58
N HIS A 403 31.33 -23.41 41.40
CA HIS A 403 31.32 -24.84 41.06
C HIS A 403 32.74 -25.36 40.72
N ASP A 404 33.66 -24.50 40.26
CA ASP A 404 34.99 -24.93 39.75
C ASP A 404 36.22 -24.12 40.28
N GLY A 405 36.06 -23.30 41.32
CA GLY A 405 37.20 -22.79 42.12
C GLY A 405 38.16 -21.75 41.49
N ILE A 406 37.89 -21.22 40.29
CA ILE A 406 38.69 -20.15 39.68
C ILE A 406 37.88 -18.85 39.72
N MET A 407 38.24 -17.95 40.65
CA MET A 407 37.69 -16.58 40.71
C MET A 407 38.78 -15.57 40.34
N ASP A 408 38.44 -14.63 39.47
CA ASP A 408 39.32 -13.50 39.13
C ASP A 408 39.36 -12.45 40.25
N GLU A 409 40.38 -11.59 40.25
CA GLU A 409 40.62 -10.57 41.27
C GLU A 409 39.47 -9.57 41.41
N ASP A 410 38.77 -9.23 40.32
CA ASP A 410 37.61 -8.35 40.35
C ASP A 410 36.39 -9.02 41.02
N HIS A 411 36.20 -10.33 40.81
CA HIS A 411 35.18 -11.11 41.51
C HIS A 411 35.45 -11.19 43.03
N ILE A 412 36.72 -11.36 43.41
CA ILE A 412 37.13 -11.38 44.82
C ILE A 412 36.85 -10.02 45.47
N LYS A 413 37.16 -8.91 44.78
CA LYS A 413 36.88 -7.54 45.28
C LYS A 413 35.39 -7.29 45.42
N ALA A 414 34.56 -7.73 44.47
CA ALA A 414 33.11 -7.59 44.56
C ALA A 414 32.52 -8.39 45.73
N LEU A 415 32.99 -9.62 45.97
CA LEU A 415 32.60 -10.44 47.11
C LEU A 415 33.04 -9.85 48.46
N GLN A 416 34.24 -9.25 48.51
CA GLN A 416 34.72 -8.55 49.70
C GLN A 416 33.84 -7.33 50.01
N GLY A 417 33.50 -6.51 49.02
CA GLY A 417 32.59 -5.37 49.21
C GLY A 417 31.19 -5.80 49.67
N LEU A 418 30.64 -6.88 49.11
CA LEU A 418 29.36 -7.44 49.54
C LEU A 418 29.41 -7.92 51.00
N ARG A 419 30.50 -8.61 51.38
CA ARG A 419 30.72 -9.10 52.74
C ARG A 419 30.85 -7.95 53.74
N GLU A 420 31.60 -6.91 53.40
CA GLU A 420 31.77 -5.73 54.24
C GLU A 420 30.44 -5.02 54.50
N MET A 421 29.60 -4.87 53.47
CA MET A 421 28.25 -4.31 53.62
C MET A 421 27.33 -5.17 54.49
N LEU A 422 27.36 -6.49 54.33
CA LEU A 422 26.53 -7.40 55.13
C LEU A 422 26.98 -7.48 56.60
N VAL A 423 28.28 -7.34 56.87
CA VAL A 423 28.83 -7.30 58.24
C VAL A 423 28.52 -5.96 58.91
N THR A 424 28.57 -4.84 58.20
CA THR A 424 28.27 -3.52 58.76
C THR A 424 26.77 -3.23 58.90
N GLY A 425 25.92 -3.83 58.07
CA GLY A 425 24.45 -3.72 58.17
C GLY A 425 23.81 -4.61 59.24
N GLY A 426 24.55 -5.55 59.84
CA GLY A 426 24.05 -6.49 60.85
C GLY A 426 24.14 -6.02 62.30
N GLU A 427 24.72 -4.85 62.57
CA GLU A 427 24.85 -4.25 63.91
C GLU A 427 23.83 -3.11 64.18
N GLY A 428 22.80 -2.97 63.34
CA GLY A 428 21.72 -1.97 63.46
C GLY A 428 20.45 -2.49 64.12
#